data_AF-A0A414AQZ2-F1
#
_entry.id   AF-A0A414AQZ2-F1
#
_cell.length_a   1.000
_cell.length_b   1.000
_cell.length_c   1.000
_cell.angle_alpha   90.00
_cell.angle_beta   90.00
_cell.angle_gamma   90.00
#
_symmetry.space_group_name_H-M   'P 1'
#
loop_
_entity.id
_entity.type
_entity.pdbx_description
1 polymer ?
#
loop_
_entity_poly.entity_id
_entity_poly.type
_entity_poly.pdbx_seq_one_letter_code
_entity_poly.pdbx_strand_id
1 'polypeptide(L)'
;MASVISRIIGVITRQGFPCLFHLLTGLYCPGCGGTRAFRALLAGNLLLSIRYHPLVAYMAVVLTAELVSFGVSRAAKNPRYYLGHEKFLVYTGAAIALANWVYKNYMLVVRGVDLLPLWPR
;
A
#
# COMPACT_ATOMS: atom_id res chain seq x y z
N MET A 1 -23.25 -4.06 -27.26
CA MET A 1 -22.13 -3.11 -27.11
C MET A 1 -22.25 -2.21 -25.87
N ALA A 2 -23.42 -1.65 -25.54
CA ALA A 2 -23.63 -0.84 -24.33
C ALA A 2 -23.27 -1.56 -23.00
N SER A 3 -23.45 -2.88 -22.92
CA SER A 3 -23.08 -3.71 -21.77
C SER A 3 -21.56 -3.88 -21.60
N VAL A 4 -20.80 -3.80 -22.69
CA VAL A 4 -19.33 -3.92 -22.68
C VAL A 4 -18.71 -2.59 -22.26
N ILE A 5 -19.22 -1.48 -22.81
CA ILE A 5 -18.77 -0.13 -22.45
C ILE A 5 -19.05 0.18 -20.98
N SER A 6 -20.24 -0.15 -20.47
CA SER A 6 -20.57 0.01 -19.04
C SER A 6 -19.71 -0.86 -18.11
N ARG A 7 -19.33 -2.06 -18.54
CA ARG A 7 -18.37 -2.90 -17.80
C ARG A 7 -16.97 -2.31 -17.79
N ILE A 8 -16.48 -1.82 -18.93
CA ILE A 8 -15.15 -1.20 -19.05
C ILE A 8 -15.07 0.08 -18.22
N ILE A 9 -16.08 0.96 -18.31
CA ILE A 9 -16.19 2.17 -17.49
C ILE A 9 -16.25 1.80 -16.00
N GLY A 10 -16.98 0.74 -15.64
CA GLY A 10 -17.04 0.20 -14.28
C GLY A 10 -15.71 -0.36 -13.77
N VAL A 11 -14.87 -0.91 -14.65
CA VAL A 11 -13.52 -1.39 -14.30
C VAL A 11 -12.57 -0.20 -14.13
N ILE A 12 -12.58 0.77 -15.03
CA ILE A 12 -11.73 1.97 -14.97
C ILE A 12 -12.05 2.79 -13.70
N THR A 13 -13.32 3.02 -13.40
CA THR A 13 -13.74 3.71 -12.18
C THR A 13 -13.38 2.96 -10.89
N ARG A 14 -13.30 1.62 -10.92
CA ARG A 14 -12.90 0.79 -9.77
C ARG A 14 -11.39 0.61 -9.63
N GLN A 15 -10.63 0.63 -10.72
CA GLN A 15 -9.17 0.56 -10.73
C GLN A 15 -8.56 1.89 -10.29
N GLY A 16 -9.29 3.00 -10.49
CA GLY A 16 -8.77 4.36 -10.45
C GLY A 16 -8.27 4.81 -11.82
N PHE A 17 -7.86 6.08 -11.93
CA PHE A 17 -7.26 6.58 -13.16
C PHE A 17 -6.03 5.71 -13.52
N PRO A 18 -5.93 5.15 -14.74
CA PRO A 18 -4.79 4.34 -15.12
C PRO A 18 -3.52 5.17 -14.97
N CYS A 19 -2.56 4.68 -14.20
CA CYS A 19 -1.33 5.40 -13.94
C CYS A 19 -0.62 5.65 -15.28
N LEU A 20 -0.21 6.89 -15.56
CA LEU A 20 0.48 7.22 -16.81
C LEU A 20 1.71 6.31 -17.03
N PHE A 21 2.39 5.95 -15.94
CA PHE A 21 3.51 5.01 -15.97
C PHE A 21 3.12 3.62 -16.48
N HIS A 22 1.98 3.08 -16.02
CA HIS A 22 1.47 1.79 -16.48
C HIS A 22 1.00 1.85 -17.93
N LEU A 23 0.44 2.98 -18.35
CA LEU A 23 0.04 3.19 -19.75
C LEU A 23 1.25 3.28 -20.69
N LEU A 24 2.34 3.91 -20.25
CA LEU A 24 3.56 4.11 -21.04
C LEU A 24 4.46 2.87 -21.07
N THR A 25 4.58 2.14 -19.96
CA THR A 25 5.55 1.05 -19.80
C THR A 25 4.91 -0.34 -19.69
N GLY A 26 3.60 -0.41 -19.47
CA GLY A 26 2.91 -1.66 -19.13
C GLY A 26 3.24 -2.20 -17.72
N LEU A 27 4.15 -1.57 -16.97
CA LEU A 27 4.63 -2.05 -15.67
C LEU A 27 3.91 -1.37 -14.50
N TYR A 28 3.92 -2.02 -13.34
CA TYR A 28 3.43 -1.43 -12.10
C TYR A 28 4.48 -0.50 -11.50
N CYS A 29 4.03 0.66 -11.01
CA CYS A 29 4.82 1.59 -10.21
C CYS A 29 5.04 1.10 -8.76
N PRO A 30 6.07 1.56 -8.04
CA PRO A 30 6.35 1.09 -6.67
C PRO A 30 5.22 1.42 -5.67
N GLY A 31 4.43 2.46 -5.93
CA GLY A 31 3.26 2.84 -5.13
C GLY A 31 1.93 2.25 -5.61
N CYS A 32 1.93 1.39 -6.64
CA CYS A 32 0.70 0.94 -7.28
C CYS A 32 -0.14 0.06 -6.34
N GLY A 33 -1.34 0.54 -6.01
CA GLY A 33 -2.25 -0.07 -5.03
C GLY A 33 -2.21 0.55 -3.63
N GLY A 34 -1.32 1.52 -3.37
CA GLY A 34 -1.22 2.20 -2.08
C GLY A 34 -2.50 2.91 -1.65
N THR A 35 -3.15 3.65 -2.56
CA THR A 35 -4.41 4.36 -2.27
C THR A 35 -5.55 3.40 -1.91
N ARG A 36 -5.60 2.22 -2.57
CA ARG A 36 -6.56 1.16 -2.25
C ARG A 36 -6.25 0.51 -0.90
N ALA A 37 -4.98 0.23 -0.62
CA ALA A 37 -4.57 -0.27 0.69
C ALA A 37 -4.96 0.70 1.82
N PHE A 38 -4.72 2.01 1.64
CA PHE A 38 -5.12 3.03 2.60
C PHE A 38 -6.64 3.09 2.80
N ARG A 39 -7.41 3.03 1.72
CA ARG A 39 -8.87 2.95 1.80
C ARG A 39 -9.34 1.68 2.53
N ALA A 40 -8.64 0.55 2.37
CA ALA A 40 -8.97 -0.72 3.06
C ALA A 40 -8.65 -0.64 4.55
N LEU A 41 -7.55 0.03 4.89
CA LEU A 41 -7.20 0.31 6.28
C LEU A 41 -8.27 1.19 6.95
N LEU A 42 -8.72 2.26 6.28
CA LEU A 42 -9.81 3.12 6.77
C LEU A 42 -11.15 2.39 6.89
N ALA A 43 -11.41 1.43 6.01
CA ALA A 43 -12.58 0.55 6.10
C ALA A 43 -12.45 -0.53 7.19
N GLY A 44 -11.36 -0.57 7.96
CA GLY A 44 -11.10 -1.56 9.01
C GLY A 44 -10.67 -2.94 8.49
N ASN A 45 -10.44 -3.08 7.17
CA ASN A 45 -10.06 -4.36 6.58
C ASN A 45 -8.54 -4.45 6.38
N LEU A 46 -7.84 -4.82 7.46
CA LEU A 46 -6.37 -4.98 7.44
C LEU A 46 -5.92 -6.05 6.46
N LEU A 47 -6.66 -7.14 6.32
CA LEU A 47 -6.30 -8.24 5.43
C LEU A 47 -6.30 -7.80 3.96
N LEU A 48 -7.31 -7.03 3.54
CA LEU A 48 -7.34 -6.42 2.22
C LEU A 48 -6.24 -5.37 2.05
N SER A 49 -5.97 -4.56 3.08
CA SER A 49 -4.88 -3.56 3.04
C SER A 49 -3.52 -4.22 2.77
N ILE A 50 -3.20 -5.31 3.48
CA ILE A 50 -1.96 -6.08 3.28
C ILE A 50 -1.92 -6.66 1.87
N ARG A 51 -3.03 -7.21 1.36
CA ARG A 51 -3.08 -7.75 0.00
C ARG A 51 -2.83 -6.67 -1.06
N TYR A 52 -3.32 -5.45 -0.85
CA TYR A 52 -3.09 -4.34 -1.77
C TYR A 52 -1.66 -3.80 -1.69
N HIS A 53 -1.19 -3.47 -0.49
CA HIS A 53 0.16 -2.92 -0.28
C HIS A 53 0.60 -3.10 1.19
N PRO A 54 1.44 -4.11 1.53
CA PRO A 54 2.06 -4.29 2.85
C PRO A 54 2.66 -3.04 3.46
N LEU A 55 3.15 -2.10 2.65
CA LEU A 55 3.72 -0.84 3.15
C LEU A 55 2.72 -0.05 4.01
N VAL A 56 1.43 -0.05 3.64
CA VAL A 56 0.41 0.69 4.39
C VAL A 56 0.15 0.07 5.76
N ALA A 57 0.13 -1.26 5.84
CA ALA A 57 0.02 -1.96 7.12
C ALA A 57 1.26 -1.72 7.99
N TYR A 58 2.46 -1.75 7.39
CA TYR A 58 3.70 -1.43 8.08
C TYR A 58 3.69 -0.01 8.65
N MET A 59 3.32 0.99 7.84
CA MET A 59 3.19 2.39 8.29
C MET A 59 2.19 2.53 9.45
N ALA A 60 1.06 1.82 9.39
CA ALA A 60 0.08 1.84 10.47
C ALA A 60 0.68 1.34 11.80
N VAL A 61 1.42 0.22 11.77
CA VAL A 61 2.09 -0.33 12.96
C VAL A 61 3.13 0.64 13.50
N VAL A 62 3.99 1.19 12.62
CA VAL A 62 5.04 2.13 13.03
C VAL A 62 4.45 3.38 13.67
N LEU A 63 3.42 3.98 13.06
CA LEU A 63 2.75 5.15 13.63
C LEU A 63 2.11 4.85 14.99
N THR A 64 1.47 3.69 15.16
CA THR A 64 0.92 3.31 16.48
C THR A 64 2.02 3.11 17.52
N ALA A 65 3.14 2.50 17.16
CA ALA A 65 4.26 2.29 18.08
C ALA A 65 4.91 3.62 18.49
N GLU A 66 5.06 4.56 17.56
CA GLU A 66 5.58 5.91 17.84
C GLU A 66 4.62 6.71 18.73
N LEU A 67 3.32 6.68 18.46
CA LEU A 67 2.31 7.35 19.28
C LEU A 67 2.27 6.79 20.71
N VAL A 68 2.35 5.46 20.87
CA VAL A 68 2.42 4.82 22.18
C VAL A 68 3.70 5.21 22.90
N SER A 69 4.85 5.16 22.20
CA SER A 69 6.13 5.54 22.78
C SER A 69 6.15 7.01 23.21
N PHE A 70 5.55 7.89 22.41
CA PHE A 70 5.38 9.31 22.75
C PHE A 70 4.46 9.51 23.95
N GLY A 71 3.32 8.81 24.00
CA GLY A 71 2.39 8.86 25.13
C GLY A 71 3.01 8.36 26.42
N VAL A 72 3.73 7.24 26.37
CA VAL A 72 4.48 6.67 27.50
C VAL A 72 5.60 7.61 27.94
N SER A 73 6.37 8.17 27.00
CA SER A 73 7.43 9.13 27.30
C SER A 73 6.90 10.39 27.98
N ARG A 74 5.72 10.89 27.56
CA ARG A 74 5.07 12.05 28.16
C ARG A 74 4.50 11.73 29.55
N ALA A 75 3.92 10.56 29.74
CA ALA A 75 3.41 10.11 31.04
C ALA A 75 4.52 9.81 32.04
N ALA A 76 5.60 9.16 31.61
CA ALA A 76 6.73 8.76 32.45
C ALA A 76 7.77 9.87 32.67
N LYS A 77 7.63 11.04 32.02
CA LYS A 77 8.59 12.17 32.03
C LYS A 77 10.04 11.76 31.75
N ASN A 78 10.25 10.61 31.11
CA ASN A 78 11.55 10.02 30.87
C ASN A 78 11.82 9.93 29.37
N PRO A 79 12.76 10.74 28.82
CA PRO A 79 13.02 10.82 27.37
C PRO A 79 13.74 9.59 26.81
N ARG A 80 14.03 8.57 27.63
CA ARG A 80 14.80 7.38 27.25
C ARG A 80 14.03 6.40 26.34
N TYR A 81 12.71 6.56 26.22
CA TYR A 81 11.86 5.72 25.36
C TYR A 81 11.70 6.26 23.93
N TYR A 82 12.41 7.33 23.56
CA TYR A 82 12.42 7.83 22.19
C TYR A 82 13.28 6.91 21.31
N LEU A 83 12.62 6.12 20.45
CA LEU A 83 13.26 5.22 19.51
C LEU A 83 13.89 6.03 18.38
N GLY A 84 15.17 6.40 18.51
CA GLY A 84 15.99 6.98 17.43
C GLY A 84 16.27 6.04 16.26
N HIS A 85 15.33 5.13 15.94
CA HIS A 85 15.41 4.15 14.86
C HIS A 85 14.71 4.65 13.58
N GLU A 86 14.42 5.94 13.48
CA GLU A 86 13.81 6.59 12.31
C GLU A 86 14.43 6.12 10.98
N LYS A 87 15.76 6.05 10.91
CA LYS A 87 16.48 5.60 9.72
C LYS A 87 16.18 4.14 9.42
N PHE A 88 16.22 3.28 10.44
CA PHE A 88 15.91 1.86 10.29
C PHE A 88 14.45 1.65 9.82
N LEU A 89 13.51 2.41 10.38
CA LEU A 89 12.08 2.35 10.00
C LEU A 89 11.84 2.80 8.55
N VAL A 90 12.55 3.83 8.10
CA VAL A 90 12.49 4.33 6.72
C VAL A 90 13.12 3.32 5.75
N TYR A 91 14.30 2.79 6.06
CA TYR A 91 14.96 1.80 5.20
C TYR A 91 14.16 0.50 5.07
N THR A 92 13.59 0.02 6.18
CA THR A 92 12.72 -1.17 6.16
C THR A 92 11.44 -0.92 5.36
N GLY A 93 10.81 0.26 5.50
CA GLY A 93 9.69 0.66 4.65
C GLY A 93 10.04 0.71 3.16
N ALA A 94 11.18 1.30 2.81
CA ALA A 94 11.67 1.35 1.43
C ALA A 94 11.95 -0.06 0.87
N ALA A 95 12.54 -0.94 1.67
CA ALA A 95 12.76 -2.35 1.31
C ALA A 95 11.44 -3.09 1.05
N ILE A 96 10.42 -2.89 1.89
CA ILE A 96 9.08 -3.48 1.69
C ILE A 96 8.44 -2.97 0.40
N ALA A 97 8.55 -1.67 0.12
CA ALA A 97 8.02 -1.06 -1.10
C ALA A 97 8.69 -1.63 -2.35
N LEU A 98 10.01 -1.75 -2.33
CA LEU A 98 10.79 -2.34 -3.42
C LEU A 98 10.47 -3.82 -3.62
N ALA A 99 10.39 -4.61 -2.54
CA ALA A 99 10.04 -6.02 -2.60
C ALA A 99 8.65 -6.22 -3.23
N ASN A 100 7.67 -5.39 -2.84
CA ASN A 100 6.33 -5.41 -3.42
C ASN A 100 6.35 -5.06 -4.91
N TRP A 101 7.11 -4.02 -5.27
CA TRP A 101 7.26 -3.58 -6.66
C TRP A 101 7.85 -4.68 -7.53
N VAL A 102 8.94 -5.31 -7.09
CA VAL A 102 9.58 -6.43 -7.80
C VAL A 102 8.63 -7.61 -7.92
N TYR A 103 7.94 -7.99 -6.83
CA TYR A 103 7.01 -9.11 -6.83
C TYR A 103 5.84 -8.91 -7.82
N LYS A 104 5.22 -7.71 -7.81
CA LYS A 104 4.10 -7.40 -8.71
C LYS A 104 4.53 -7.35 -10.16
N ASN A 105 5.69 -6.75 -10.47
CA ASN A 105 6.19 -6.70 -11.85
C ASN A 105 6.65 -8.07 -12.33
N TYR A 106 7.26 -8.88 -11.47
CA TYR A 106 7.60 -10.27 -11.79
C TYR A 106 6.36 -11.07 -12.18
N MET A 107 5.30 -10.99 -11.37
CA MET A 107 4.06 -11.71 -11.65
C MET A 107 3.34 -11.18 -12.89
N LEU A 108 3.42 -9.88 -13.16
CA LEU A 108 2.84 -9.31 -14.38
C LEU A 108 3.59 -9.78 -15.63
N VAL A 109 4.93 -9.71 -15.62
CA VAL A 109 5.77 -10.00 -16.79
C VAL A 109 5.93 -11.50 -17.03
N VAL A 110 6.12 -12.29 -15.97
CA VAL A 110 6.42 -13.73 -16.08
C VAL A 110 5.16 -14.59 -16.03
N ARG A 111 4.16 -14.20 -15.22
CA ARG A 111 2.92 -14.98 -15.05
C ARG A 111 1.73 -14.39 -15.80
N GLY A 112 1.80 -13.14 -16.26
CA GLY A 112 0.67 -12.47 -16.93
C GLY A 112 -0.53 -12.24 -16.00
N VAL A 113 -0.33 -12.28 -14.68
CA VAL A 113 -1.43 -12.17 -13.70
C VAL A 113 -1.44 -10.77 -13.08
N ASP A 114 -2.58 -10.09 -13.21
CA ASP A 114 -2.83 -8.83 -12.52
C ASP A 114 -3.15 -9.06 -11.03
N LEU A 115 -2.19 -8.73 -10.17
CA LEU A 115 -2.32 -8.88 -8.71
C LEU A 115 -3.12 -7.78 -8.01
N LEU A 116 -3.60 -6.76 -8.73
CA LEU A 116 -4.42 -5.71 -8.12
C LEU A 116 -5.91 -6.03 -8.29
N PRO A 117 -6.56 -6.67 -7.30
CA PRO A 117 -7.98 -6.93 -7.38
C PRO A 117 -8.77 -5.61 -7.43
N LEU A 118 -9.90 -5.63 -8.13
CA LEU A 118 -10.85 -4.54 -8.10
C LEU A 118 -11.34 -4.31 -6.67
N TRP A 119 -11.63 -3.05 -6.33
CA TRP A 119 -12.19 -2.72 -5.02
C TRP A 119 -13.53 -3.45 -4.80
N PRO A 120 -13.70 -4.22 -3.71
CA PRO A 120 -14.96 -4.87 -3.39
C PRO A 120 -16.03 -3.81 -3.05
N ARG A 121 -17.24 -3.99 -3.60
CA ARG A 121 -18.40 -3.15 -3.27
C ARG A 121 -19.05 -3.64 -1.99
#